data_AF-A0A2A4REQ4-F1
#
_entry.id   AF-A0A2A4REQ4-F1
#
_cell.length_a   1.000
_cell.length_b   1.000
_cell.length_c   1.000
_cell.angle_alpha   90.00
_cell.angle_beta   90.00
_cell.angle_gamma   90.00
#
_symmetry.space_group_name_H-M   'P 1'
#
loop_
_entity.id
_entity.type
_entity.pdbx_description
1 polymer ?
#
loop_
_entity_poly.entity_id
_entity_poly.type
_entity_poly.pdbx_seq_one_letter_code
_entity_poly.pdbx_strand_id
1 'polypeptide(L)' 'MMNGNVSIQNKSGNANFRVLLKGANGFGTLVVVAERFDGKWVYEDLYVEINETQERINLLN' A
#
# COMPACT_ATOMS: atom_id res chain seq x y z
N MET A 1 -0.47 -4.13 -12.25
CA MET A 1 0.91 -4.60 -11.98
C MET A 1 1.40 -3.91 -10.72
N MET A 2 2.14 -4.64 -9.87
CA MET A 2 2.75 -4.08 -8.67
C MET A 2 4.04 -3.36 -9.04
N ASN A 3 4.27 -2.17 -8.48
CA ASN A 3 5.52 -1.43 -8.62
C ASN A 3 6.06 -1.11 -7.23
N GLY A 4 7.31 -1.46 -6.95
CA GLY A 4 7.96 -1.24 -5.66
C GLY A 4 8.63 -2.49 -5.12
N ASN A 5 8.87 -2.51 -3.82
CA ASN A 5 9.54 -3.62 -3.15
C ASN A 5 8.80 -4.08 -1.90
N VAL A 6 9.03 -5.35 -1.58
CA VAL A 6 8.79 -5.92 -0.26
C VAL A 6 10.03 -6.73 0.08
N SER A 7 10.63 -6.44 1.22
CA SER A 7 11.81 -7.13 1.73
C SER A 7 11.48 -7.76 3.07
N ILE A 8 11.86 -9.02 3.25
CA ILE A 8 11.64 -9.76 4.49
C ILE A 8 12.95 -10.45 4.89
N GLN A 9 13.43 -10.15 6.09
CA GLN A 9 14.59 -10.78 6.69
C GLN A 9 14.25 -11.21 8.12
N ASN A 10 14.07 -12.51 8.34
CA ASN A 10 13.64 -13.08 9.62
C ASN A 10 12.35 -12.42 10.15
N LYS A 11 12.48 -11.66 11.23
CA LYS A 11 11.39 -10.95 11.92
C LYS A 11 11.29 -9.47 11.55
N SER A 12 12.17 -8.99 10.68
CA SER A 12 12.21 -7.62 10.19
C SER A 12 11.93 -7.56 8.70
N GLY A 13 11.66 -6.37 8.20
CA GLY A 13 11.35 -6.16 6.79
C GLY A 13 10.65 -4.85 6.57
N ASN A 14 10.49 -4.48 5.31
CA ASN A 14 9.84 -3.25 4.90
C ASN A 14 9.03 -3.52 3.62
N ALA A 15 7.99 -2.73 3.41
CA ALA A 15 7.18 -2.75 2.22
C ALA A 15 7.00 -1.32 1.74
N ASN A 16 7.32 -1.07 0.47
CA ASN A 16 6.99 0.18 -0.19
C ASN A 16 6.61 -0.15 -1.63
N PHE A 17 5.30 -0.21 -1.88
CA PHE A 17 4.81 -0.55 -3.20
C PHE A 17 3.46 0.05 -3.51
N ARG A 18 3.14 0.03 -4.80
CA ARG A 18 1.90 0.52 -5.39
C ARG A 18 1.26 -0.55 -6.24
N VAL A 19 -0.07 -0.60 -6.24
CA VAL A 19 -0.84 -1.53 -7.08
C VAL A 19 -1.94 -0.76 -7.81
N LEU A 20 -1.94 -0.86 -9.15
CA LEU A 20 -3.04 -0.33 -9.97
C LEU A 20 -4.30 -1.16 -9.75
N LEU A 21 -5.39 -0.48 -9.43
CA LEU A 21 -6.74 -1.00 -9.26
C LEU A 21 -7.61 -0.53 -10.42
N LYS A 22 -8.47 -1.43 -10.92
CA LYS A 22 -9.50 -1.11 -11.90
C LYS A 22 -10.86 -1.39 -11.29
N GLY A 23 -11.66 -0.36 -11.11
CA GLY A 23 -13.07 -0.45 -10.72
C GLY A 23 -14.00 -0.41 -11.93
N ALA A 24 -15.30 -0.57 -11.69
CA ALA A 24 -16.32 -0.46 -12.74
C ALA A 24 -16.40 0.96 -13.33
N ASN A 25 -16.11 1.98 -12.51
CA ASN A 25 -16.31 3.39 -12.85
C ASN A 25 -15.00 4.21 -12.90
N GLY A 26 -13.83 3.56 -12.78
CA GLY A 26 -12.56 4.29 -12.73
C GLY A 26 -11.38 3.44 -12.30
N PHE A 27 -10.26 4.11 -12.03
CA PHE A 27 -9.01 3.50 -11.62
C PHE A 27 -8.55 4.08 -10.29
N GLY A 28 -7.82 3.26 -9.54
CA GLY A 28 -7.17 3.72 -8.32
C GLY A 28 -5.77 3.16 -8.21
N THR A 29 -5.01 3.71 -7.26
CA THR A 29 -3.72 3.18 -6.88
C THR A 29 -3.73 2.88 -5.39
N LEU A 30 -3.60 1.61 -5.03
CA LEU A 30 -3.30 1.24 -3.65
C LEU A 30 -1.85 1.61 -3.37
N VAL A 31 -1.62 2.33 -2.28
CA VAL A 31 -0.29 2.66 -1.76
C VAL A 31 -0.10 1.93 -0.43
N VAL A 32 1.04 1.27 -0.30
CA VAL A 32 1.42 0.53 0.92
C VAL A 32 2.83 0.94 1.33
N VAL A 33 2.95 1.52 2.53
CA VAL A 33 4.22 1.74 3.23
C VAL A 33 4.09 1.09 4.60
N ALA A 34 4.96 0.14 4.89
CA ALA A 34 4.93 -0.59 6.15
C ALA A 34 6.32 -1.06 6.57
N GLU A 35 6.52 -1.14 7.88
CA GLU A 35 7.69 -1.73 8.50
C GLU A 35 7.28 -2.98 9.28
N ARG A 36 8.15 -3.99 9.29
CA ARG A 36 7.94 -5.22 10.04
C ARG A 36 8.88 -5.25 11.24
N PHE A 37 8.32 -5.41 12.42
CA PHE A 37 9.06 -5.54 13.68
C PHE A 37 8.54 -6.74 14.46
N ASP A 38 9.47 -7.58 14.95
CA ASP A 38 9.17 -8.82 15.68
C ASP A 38 8.09 -9.69 14.99
N GLY A 39 8.16 -9.76 13.66
CA GLY A 39 7.25 -10.56 12.84
C GLY A 39 5.91 -9.89 12.52
N LYS A 40 5.59 -8.72 13.09
CA LYS A 40 4.35 -7.98 12.88
C LYS A 40 4.56 -6.78 11.95
N TRP A 41 3.61 -6.52 11.09
CA TRP A 41 3.61 -5.33 10.23
C TRP A 41 2.95 -4.15 10.93
N VAL A 42 3.59 -2.99 10.84
CA VAL A 42 3.07 -1.69 11.22
C VAL A 42 3.00 -0.88 9.94
N TYR A 43 1.79 -0.49 9.55
CA TYR A 43 1.55 0.27 8.35
C TYR A 43 1.65 1.76 8.68
N GLU A 44 2.52 2.46 7.96
CA GLU A 44 2.66 3.92 8.02
C GLU A 44 1.64 4.56 7.06
N ASP A 45 1.63 4.09 5.81
CA ASP A 45 0.63 4.47 4.81
C ASP A 45 -0.09 3.24 4.29
N LEU A 46 -1.42 3.28 4.36
CA LEU A 46 -2.28 2.34 3.66
C LEU A 46 -3.53 3.07 3.17
N TYR A 47 -3.56 3.41 1.89
CA TYR A 47 -4.67 4.14 1.30
C TYR A 47 -4.85 3.80 -0.18
N VAL A 48 -6.06 4.06 -0.68
CA VAL A 48 -6.34 4.07 -2.12
C VAL A 48 -6.46 5.51 -2.59
N GLU A 49 -5.67 5.89 -3.59
CA GLU A 49 -5.84 7.14 -4.33
C GLU A 49 -6.74 6.88 -5.54
N ILE A 50 -7.85 7.61 -5.65
CA ILE A 50 -8.75 7.56 -6.80
C ILE A 50 -8.16 8.46 -7.89
N ASN A 51 -7.81 7.91 -9.04
CA ASN A 51 -7.01 8.63 -10.03
C ASN A 51 -7.77 9.82 -10.63
N GLU A 52 -9.09 9.71 -10.77
CA GLU A 52 -9.94 10.73 -11.38
C GLU A 52 -10.15 11.95 -10.47
N THR A 53 -10.20 11.74 -9.16
CA THR A 53 -10.53 12.80 -8.18
C THR A 53 -9.35 13.20 -7.31
N GLN A 54 -8.27 12.41 -7.32
CA GLN A 54 -7.13 12.51 -6.39
C GLN A 54 -7.55 12.35 -4.91
N GLU A 55 -8.76 11.86 -4.66
CA GLU A 55 -9.23 11.55 -3.32
C GLU A 55 -8.44 10.38 -2.74
N ARG A 56 -8.10 10.48 -1.45
CA ARG A 56 -7.43 9.41 -0.72
C ARG A 56 -8.36 8.79 0.31
N ILE A 57 -8.61 7.50 0.14
CA ILE A 57 -9.36 6.68 1.09
C ILE A 57 -8.35 6.02 2.02
N ASN A 58 -8.24 6.51 3.25
CA ASN A 58 -7.40 5.91 4.29
C ASN A 58 -8.01 4.57 4.76
N LEU A 59 -7.19 3.53 4.85
CA LEU A 59 -7.58 2.17 5.24
C LEU A 59 -7.07 1.76 6.63
N LEU A 60 -6.42 2.68 7.37
CA LEU A 60 -5.89 2.45 8.73
C LEU A 60 -6.86 2.82 9.86
N ASN A 61 -8.12 3.12 9.52
CA ASN A 61 -9.14 3.59 10.46
C ASN A 61 -10.01 2.46 11.02
#